data_AF-A0A2T1K6J5-F1
#
_entry.id   AF-A0A2T1K6J5-F1
#
_cell.length_a   1.000
_cell.length_b   1.000
_cell.length_c   1.000
_cell.angle_alpha   90.00
_cell.angle_beta   90.00
_cell.angle_gamma   90.00
#
_symmetry.space_group_name_H-M   'P 1'
#
loop_
_entity.id
_entity.type
_entity.pdbx_description
1 polymer ?
#
loop_
_entity_poly.entity_id
_entity_poly.type
_entity_poly.pdbx_seq_one_letter_code
_entity_poly.pdbx_strand_id
1 'polypeptide(L)'
;MVFSFPRHAAHRGVAALLLMALTASPPLAAHAGTPAQRQELAAALRQLDALERFVAQSAANTPITAGERYHFDYPRLLDDLARVRAGIQFHLAPSRAQPRDPAVLSGDYRNESAPDVFSAPEAQP
;
A
#
# COMPACT_ATOMS: atom_id res chain seq x y z
N MET A 1 20.30 -32.64 1.10
CA MET A 1 20.24 -31.30 1.71
C MET A 1 19.76 -30.33 0.64
N VAL A 2 18.51 -29.85 0.71
CA VAL A 2 17.97 -28.85 -0.21
C VAL A 2 18.29 -27.47 0.37
N PHE A 3 19.10 -26.69 -0.33
CA PHE A 3 19.37 -25.31 0.03
C PHE A 3 18.17 -24.44 -0.37
N SER A 4 17.34 -24.11 0.62
CA SER A 4 16.32 -23.06 0.47
C SER A 4 17.03 -21.70 0.48
N PHE A 5 17.24 -21.12 -0.71
CA PHE A 5 17.72 -19.74 -0.82
C PHE A 5 16.69 -18.77 -0.21
N PRO A 6 17.13 -17.77 0.59
CA PRO A 6 16.20 -16.88 1.29
C PRO A 6 15.56 -15.91 0.29
N ARG A 7 14.28 -16.14 -0.03
CA ARG A 7 13.44 -15.23 -0.84
C ARG A 7 13.43 -13.79 -0.27
N HIS A 8 13.74 -13.64 1.02
CA HIS A 8 13.82 -12.37 1.74
C HIS A 8 14.94 -11.42 1.30
N ALA A 9 16.03 -11.92 0.70
CA ALA A 9 17.14 -11.07 0.26
C ALA A 9 16.80 -10.29 -1.03
N ALA A 10 16.04 -10.91 -1.93
CA ALA A 10 15.63 -10.30 -3.20
C ALA A 10 14.61 -9.16 -3.00
N HIS A 11 13.66 -9.34 -2.06
CA HIS A 11 12.67 -8.29 -1.73
C HIS A 11 13.32 -7.05 -1.13
N ARG A 12 14.36 -7.22 -0.29
CA ARG A 12 15.14 -6.11 0.26
C ARG A 12 15.88 -5.33 -0.83
N GLY A 13 16.41 -6.02 -1.84
CA GLY A 13 17.04 -5.39 -3.00
C GLY A 13 16.07 -4.57 -3.86
N VAL A 14 14.87 -5.12 -4.15
CA VAL A 14 13.84 -4.42 -4.94
C VAL A 14 13.24 -3.24 -4.17
N ALA A 15 12.97 -3.40 -2.87
CA ALA A 15 12.47 -2.32 -2.03
C ALA A 15 13.50 -1.18 -1.89
N ALA A 16 14.78 -1.51 -1.73
CA ALA A 16 15.86 -0.54 -1.68
C ALA A 16 16.05 0.20 -3.03
N LEU A 17 15.91 -0.49 -4.17
CA LEU A 17 15.95 0.14 -5.49
C LEU A 17 14.75 1.07 -5.73
N LEU A 18 13.55 0.69 -5.28
CA LEU A 18 12.36 1.54 -5.35
C LEU A 18 12.50 2.80 -4.46
N LEU A 19 13.02 2.65 -3.24
CA LEU A 19 13.31 3.77 -2.33
C LEU A 19 14.40 4.69 -2.88
N MET A 20 15.45 4.15 -3.51
CA MET A 20 16.51 4.95 -4.13
C MET A 20 16.02 5.71 -5.37
N ALA A 21 15.08 5.13 -6.13
CA ALA A 21 14.40 5.83 -7.22
C ALA A 21 13.44 6.92 -6.72
N LEU A 22 12.91 6.79 -5.50
CA LEU A 22 11.99 7.76 -4.87
C LEU A 22 12.68 9.06 -4.46
N THR A 23 13.97 9.03 -4.12
CA THR A 23 14.72 10.21 -3.64
C THR A 23 15.44 11.00 -4.73
N ALA A 24 15.45 10.50 -5.98
CA ALA A 24 16.20 11.12 -7.08
C ALA A 24 15.42 12.16 -7.88
N SER A 25 14.22 12.56 -7.44
CA SER A 25 13.46 13.66 -8.06
C SER A 25 13.67 14.95 -7.27
N PRO A 26 14.39 15.95 -7.80
CA PRO A 26 14.48 17.25 -7.14
C PRO A 26 13.08 17.89 -7.12
N PRO A 27 12.60 18.44 -5.99
CA PRO A 27 11.35 19.19 -5.98
C PRO A 27 11.56 20.50 -6.76
N LEU A 28 11.13 20.55 -8.02
CA LEU A 28 11.03 21.83 -8.71
C LEU A 28 9.79 22.56 -8.17
N ALA A 29 10.04 23.76 -7.65
CA ALA A 29 9.07 24.68 -7.10
C ALA A 29 7.72 24.63 -7.84
N ALA A 30 6.68 24.28 -7.07
CA ALA A 30 5.30 24.14 -7.51
C ALA A 30 4.80 25.41 -8.22
N HIS A 31 4.84 25.39 -9.55
CA HIS A 31 4.06 26.29 -10.40
C HIS A 31 2.98 25.46 -11.06
N ALA A 32 1.74 25.62 -10.57
CA ALA A 32 0.58 24.88 -11.01
C ALA A 32 0.42 24.96 -12.55
N GLY A 33 0.44 23.82 -13.22
CA GLY A 33 0.08 23.69 -14.64
C GLY A 33 1.22 23.54 -15.66
N THR A 34 2.48 23.51 -15.21
CA THR A 34 3.62 23.29 -16.13
C THR A 34 3.68 21.84 -16.64
N PRO A 35 4.20 21.59 -17.86
CA PRO A 35 4.45 20.23 -18.36
C PRO A 35 5.30 19.37 -17.43
N ALA A 36 6.25 19.99 -16.70
CA ALA A 36 7.12 19.33 -15.74
C ALA A 36 6.34 18.74 -14.56
N GLN A 37 5.44 19.50 -13.93
CA GLN A 37 4.59 19.01 -12.84
C GLN A 37 3.73 17.81 -13.28
N ARG A 38 3.21 17.83 -14.53
CA ARG A 38 2.46 16.70 -15.07
C ARG A 38 3.33 15.44 -15.23
N GLN A 39 4.59 15.62 -15.62
CA GLN A 39 5.54 14.51 -15.74
C GLN A 39 5.91 13.92 -14.38
N GLU A 40 6.11 14.76 -13.37
CA GLU A 40 6.37 14.34 -11.99
C GLU A 40 5.19 13.54 -11.42
N LEU A 41 3.95 14.04 -11.57
CA LEU A 41 2.76 13.32 -11.14
C LEU A 41 2.55 12.01 -11.93
N ALA A 42 2.88 11.98 -13.22
CA ALA A 42 2.86 10.73 -13.98
C ALA A 42 3.92 9.73 -13.50
N ALA A 43 5.08 10.20 -13.02
CA ALA A 43 6.08 9.35 -12.38
C ALA A 43 5.59 8.82 -11.03
N ALA A 44 4.95 9.67 -10.22
CA ALA A 44 4.33 9.28 -8.96
C ALA A 44 3.26 8.18 -9.16
N LEU A 45 2.44 8.26 -10.22
CA LEU A 45 1.48 7.21 -10.55
C LEU A 45 2.15 5.86 -10.83
N ARG A 46 3.26 5.84 -11.58
CA ARG A 46 4.01 4.60 -11.83
C ARG A 46 4.63 4.02 -10.55
N GLN A 47 5.07 4.88 -9.64
CA GLN A 47 5.58 4.47 -8.34
C GLN A 47 4.47 3.88 -7.46
N LEU A 48 3.27 4.47 -7.47
CA LEU A 48 2.09 3.91 -6.80
C LEU A 48 1.72 2.54 -7.38
N ASP A 49 1.70 2.39 -8.71
CA ASP A 49 1.40 1.08 -9.34
C ASP A 49 2.45 0.02 -8.98
N ALA A 50 3.71 0.40 -8.77
CA ALA A 50 4.75 -0.51 -8.30
C ALA A 50 4.55 -0.87 -6.82
N LEU A 51 4.17 0.10 -5.99
CA LEU A 51 3.87 -0.10 -4.58
C LEU A 51 2.65 -1.00 -4.39
N GLU A 52 1.54 -0.77 -5.11
CA GLU A 52 0.34 -1.61 -5.06
C GLU A 52 0.67 -3.07 -5.36
N ARG A 53 1.46 -3.33 -6.41
CA ARG A 53 1.92 -4.69 -6.74
C ARG A 53 2.81 -5.29 -5.67
N PHE A 54 3.72 -4.49 -5.09
CA PHE A 54 4.57 -4.94 -3.99
C PHE A 54 3.74 -5.31 -2.75
N VAL A 55 2.77 -4.47 -2.38
CA VAL A 55 1.88 -4.70 -1.23
C VAL A 55 1.01 -5.94 -1.46
N ALA A 56 0.43 -6.10 -2.65
CA ALA A 56 -0.34 -7.29 -3.01
C ALA A 56 0.51 -8.57 -2.97
N GLN A 57 1.75 -8.51 -3.48
CA GLN A 57 2.68 -9.63 -3.39
C GLN A 57 3.05 -9.91 -1.92
N SER A 58 3.28 -8.89 -1.10
CA SER A 58 3.55 -9.07 0.32
C SER A 58 2.38 -9.75 1.03
N ALA A 59 1.14 -9.30 0.78
CA ALA A 59 -0.07 -9.90 1.35
C ALA A 59 -0.17 -11.41 1.01
N ALA A 60 0.16 -11.79 -0.23
CA ALA A 60 0.15 -13.18 -0.66
C ALA A 60 1.26 -14.05 -0.04
N ASN A 61 2.36 -13.45 0.43
CA ASN A 61 3.50 -14.18 1.02
C ASN A 61 3.59 -14.07 2.54
N THR A 62 2.71 -13.29 3.20
CA THR A 62 2.69 -13.16 4.65
C THR A 62 1.75 -14.22 5.23
N PRO A 63 2.26 -15.31 5.83
CA PRO A 63 1.39 -16.23 6.57
C PRO A 63 0.84 -15.53 7.81
N ILE A 64 -0.42 -15.80 8.15
CA ILE A 64 -1.00 -15.37 9.42
C ILE A 64 -0.41 -16.25 10.51
N THR A 65 0.37 -15.67 11.42
CA THR A 65 0.95 -16.40 12.55
C THR A 65 -0.15 -16.70 13.57
N ALA A 66 -0.38 -17.98 13.88
CA ALA A 66 -1.32 -18.37 14.92
C ALA A 66 -0.90 -17.75 16.28
N GLY A 67 -1.81 -17.04 16.93
CA GLY A 67 -1.58 -16.35 18.20
C GLY A 67 -1.14 -14.89 18.09
N GLU A 68 -0.92 -14.37 16.87
CA GLU A 68 -0.62 -12.95 16.66
C GLU A 68 -1.93 -12.13 16.72
N ARG A 69 -2.06 -11.30 17.77
CA ARG A 69 -3.29 -10.51 18.01
C ARG A 69 -3.47 -9.37 17.01
N TYR A 70 -2.38 -8.82 16.50
CA TYR A 70 -2.40 -7.69 15.59
C TYR A 70 -1.72 -8.05 14.28
N HIS A 71 -2.43 -7.88 13.18
CA HIS A 71 -1.89 -8.07 11.84
C HIS A 71 -2.02 -6.80 11.00
N PHE A 72 -1.18 -6.70 9.98
CA PHE A 72 -1.24 -5.62 9.02
C PHE A 72 -2.39 -5.85 8.03
N ASP A 73 -3.30 -4.87 7.92
CA ASP A 73 -4.44 -4.90 7.03
C ASP A 73 -4.03 -4.45 5.61
N TYR A 74 -3.47 -5.39 4.87
CA TYR A 74 -3.09 -5.18 3.47
C TYR A 74 -4.26 -4.72 2.58
N PRO A 75 -5.48 -5.31 2.67
CA PRO A 75 -6.63 -4.82 1.90
C PRO A 75 -6.93 -3.34 2.14
N ARG A 76 -6.95 -2.90 3.40
CA ARG A 76 -7.21 -1.50 3.75
C ARG A 76 -6.12 -0.56 3.20
N LEU A 77 -4.85 -0.97 3.22
CA LEU A 77 -3.78 -0.19 2.60
C LEU A 77 -3.97 -0.09 1.07
N LEU A 78 -4.31 -1.19 0.40
CA LEU A 78 -4.52 -1.19 -1.05
C LEU A 78 -5.67 -0.27 -1.47
N ASP A 79 -6.74 -0.22 -0.68
CA ASP A 79 -7.85 0.71 -0.90
C ASP A 79 -7.41 2.17 -0.79
N ASP A 80 -6.61 2.50 0.23
CA ASP A 80 -6.09 3.86 0.42
C ASP A 80 -5.12 4.26 -0.71
N LEU A 81 -4.26 3.34 -1.17
CA LEU A 81 -3.39 3.58 -2.34
C LEU A 81 -4.21 3.84 -3.61
N ALA A 82 -5.29 3.09 -3.83
CA ALA A 82 -6.18 3.30 -4.97
C ALA A 82 -6.88 4.67 -4.90
N ARG A 83 -7.26 5.14 -3.70
CA ARG A 83 -7.81 6.50 -3.49
C ARG A 83 -6.79 7.58 -3.82
N VAL A 84 -5.54 7.44 -3.36
CA VAL A 84 -4.45 8.40 -3.69
C VAL A 84 -4.23 8.46 -5.20
N ARG A 85 -4.15 7.30 -5.85
CA ARG A 85 -4.00 7.19 -7.31
C ARG A 85 -5.14 7.90 -8.04
N ALA A 86 -6.39 7.69 -7.62
CA ALA A 86 -7.56 8.35 -8.19
C ALA A 86 -7.51 9.89 -8.00
N GLY A 87 -7.06 10.37 -6.84
CA GLY A 87 -6.87 11.80 -6.57
C GLY A 87 -5.86 12.47 -7.50
N ILE A 88 -4.70 11.81 -7.72
CA ILE A 88 -3.67 12.32 -8.65
C ILE A 88 -4.18 12.31 -10.10
N GLN A 89 -4.85 11.24 -10.54
CA GLN A 89 -5.43 11.17 -11.88
C GLN A 89 -6.48 12.26 -12.11
N PHE A 90 -7.33 12.52 -11.11
CA PHE A 90 -8.31 13.60 -11.17
C PHE A 90 -7.65 14.98 -11.31
N HIS A 91 -6.54 15.21 -10.60
CA HIS A 91 -5.78 16.45 -10.73
C HIS A 91 -5.15 16.62 -12.11
N LEU A 92 -4.66 15.53 -12.73
CA LEU A 92 -4.03 15.55 -14.05
C LEU A 92 -5.03 15.68 -15.20
N ALA A 93 -6.23 15.12 -15.04
CA ALA A 93 -7.34 15.23 -15.98
C ALA A 93 -8.52 15.94 -15.29
N PRO A 94 -8.39 17.25 -14.98
CA PRO A 94 -9.46 18.00 -14.34
C PRO A 94 -10.63 18.09 -15.33
N SER A 95 -11.54 17.13 -15.24
CA SER A 95 -12.84 17.24 -15.86
C SER A 95 -13.55 18.41 -15.19
N ARG A 96 -14.34 19.20 -15.95
CA ARG A 96 -15.26 20.21 -15.36
C ARG A 96 -16.42 19.56 -14.59
N ALA A 97 -16.21 18.40 -14.00
CA ALA A 97 -17.14 17.76 -13.09
C ALA A 97 -17.05 18.45 -11.73
N GLN A 98 -18.19 18.54 -11.04
CA GLN A 98 -18.33 19.07 -9.68
C GLN A 98 -17.18 18.58 -8.77
N PRO A 99 -16.66 19.42 -7.85
CA PRO A 99 -15.75 18.96 -6.81
C PRO A 99 -16.32 17.70 -6.15
N ARG A 100 -15.60 16.58 -6.25
CA ARG A 100 -15.95 15.37 -5.50
C ARG A 100 -15.45 15.53 -4.08
N ASP A 101 -16.23 15.05 -3.13
CA ASP A 101 -15.81 14.99 -1.73
C ASP A 101 -14.56 14.09 -1.63
N PRO A 102 -13.42 14.58 -1.11
CA PRO A 102 -12.22 13.75 -0.96
C PRO A 102 -12.53 12.59 -0.01
N ALA A 103 -12.47 11.36 -0.51
CA ALA A 103 -12.59 10.19 0.33
C ALA A 103 -11.47 10.17 1.38
N VAL A 104 -11.84 10.06 2.65
CA VAL A 104 -10.90 10.01 3.77
C VAL A 104 -10.08 8.73 3.69
N LEU A 105 -8.76 8.84 3.85
CA LEU A 105 -7.87 7.69 3.97
C LEU A 105 -8.10 7.04 5.34
N SER A 106 -8.13 5.71 5.37
CA SER A 106 -8.34 4.95 6.60
C SER A 106 -7.26 5.25 7.64
N GLY A 107 -5.99 5.28 7.21
CA GLY A 107 -4.84 5.69 8.05
C GLY A 107 -4.46 4.74 9.20
N ASP A 108 -5.38 3.88 9.66
CA ASP A 108 -5.13 2.79 10.59
C ASP A 108 -5.18 1.45 9.85
N TYR A 109 -4.03 0.81 9.67
CA TYR A 109 -3.89 -0.48 8.98
C TYR A 109 -3.70 -1.65 9.95
N ARG A 110 -4.11 -1.50 11.21
CA ARG A 110 -4.07 -2.59 12.18
C ARG A 110 -5.40 -3.31 12.20
N ASN A 111 -5.35 -4.63 12.08
CA ASN A 111 -6.51 -5.50 12.24
C ASN A 111 -6.28 -6.40 13.46
N GLU A 112 -7.35 -6.72 14.19
CA GLU A 112 -7.32 -7.49 15.42
C GLU A 112 -7.92 -8.87 15.16
N SER A 113 -7.13 -9.92 15.38
CA SER A 113 -7.62 -11.29 15.35
C SER A 113 -8.61 -11.46 16.51
N ALA A 114 -9.85 -11.88 16.21
CA ALA A 114 -10.83 -12.17 17.24
C ALA A 114 -10.21 -13.15 18.26
N PRO A 115 -10.40 -12.94 19.58
CA PRO A 115 -9.90 -13.90 20.56
C PRO A 115 -10.49 -15.27 20.21
N ASP A 116 -9.65 -16.30 20.19
CA ASP A 116 -10.09 -17.70 20.18
C ASP A 116 -11.05 -17.84 21.36
N VAL A 117 -12.36 -17.75 21.09
CA VAL A 117 -13.39 -18.09 22.05
C VAL A 117 -13.28 -19.59 22.17
N PHE A 118 -12.40 -20.02 23.08
CA PHE A 118 -12.29 -21.38 23.54
C PHE A 118 -13.71 -21.84 23.85
N SER A 119 -14.25 -22.68 22.98
CA SER A 119 -15.50 -23.36 23.21
C SER A 119 -15.25 -24.27 24.41
N ALA A 120 -15.53 -23.75 25.60
CA ALA A 120 -15.48 -24.52 26.82
C ALA A 120 -16.42 -25.71 26.64
N PRO A 121 -15.99 -26.96 26.88
CA PRO A 121 -16.91 -28.07 26.87
C PRO A 121 -17.88 -27.82 28.02
N GLU A 122 -19.13 -27.56 27.66
CA GLU A 122 -20.26 -27.51 28.57
C GLU A 122 -20.36 -28.89 29.24
N ALA A 123 -19.72 -29.01 30.41
CA ALA A 123 -19.91 -30.14 31.30
C ALA A 123 -21.32 -30.03 31.87
N GLN A 124 -22.27 -30.65 31.18
CA GLN A 124 -23.63 -30.81 31.66
C GLN A 124 -23.66 -31.89 32.77
N PRO A 125 -24.45 -31.67 33.84
CA PRO A 125 -24.43 -32.47 35.07
C PRO A 125 -24.98 -33.89 34.93
#